data_AF-A0A1C6T3N6-F1
#
_entry.id   AF-A0A1C6T3N6-F1
#
_cell.length_a   1.000
_cell.length_b   1.000
_cell.length_c   1.000
_cell.angle_alpha   90.00
_cell.angle_beta   90.00
_cell.angle_gamma   90.00
#
_symmetry.space_group_name_H-M   'P 1'
#
loop_
_entity.id
_entity.type
_entity.pdbx_description
1 polymer ?
#
loop_
_entity_poly.entity_id
_entity_poly.type
_entity_poly.pdbx_seq_one_letter_code
_entity_poly.pdbx_strand_id
1 'polypeptide(L)' 'MAARWWNGIWGRLGRRDVWLTREVRWKVVARAGDSETGRALRWEFDTEPEALAMVQRLLAADAGGSWRKQAGGATSSPPQ' A
#
# COMPACT_ATOMS: atom_id res chain seq x y z
N MET A 1 9.47 -9.34 6.31
CA MET A 1 9.90 -10.60 5.64
C MET A 1 9.48 -11.75 6.54
N ALA A 2 8.57 -12.62 6.10
CA ALA A 2 8.03 -13.74 6.87
C ALA A 2 8.92 -15.00 6.80
N ALA A 3 9.79 -15.14 5.79
CA ALA A 3 10.85 -16.14 5.78
C ALA A 3 11.86 -15.81 4.68
N ARG A 4 13.09 -16.32 4.77
CA ARG A 4 14.10 -16.20 3.71
C ARG A 4 14.93 -17.47 3.63
N TRP A 5 15.19 -17.90 2.41
CA TRP A 5 16.02 -19.03 2.05
C TRP A 5 17.10 -18.59 1.08
N TRP A 6 18.24 -19.25 1.19
CA TRP A 6 19.38 -19.03 0.32
C TRP A 6 19.99 -20.40 0.01
N ASN A 7 20.46 -20.59 -1.21
CA ASN A 7 20.88 -21.90 -1.71
C ASN A 7 22.31 -22.31 -1.33
N GLY A 8 22.98 -21.59 -0.42
CA GLY A 8 24.32 -21.95 0.06
C GLY A 8 25.48 -21.72 -0.92
N ILE A 9 25.20 -21.32 -2.17
CA ILE A 9 26.23 -21.17 -3.20
C ILE A 9 26.89 -19.78 -3.12
N TRP A 10 28.21 -19.78 -2.90
CA TRP A 10 29.04 -18.58 -2.99
C TRP A 10 29.52 -18.35 -4.42
N GLY A 11 29.13 -17.23 -5.02
CA GLY A 11 29.53 -16.84 -6.38
C GLY A 11 28.36 -16.28 -7.22
N ARG A 12 28.67 -15.37 -8.16
CA ARG A 12 27.66 -14.56 -8.89
C ARG A 12 26.77 -15.37 -9.85
N LEU A 13 27.26 -16.51 -10.36
CA LEU A 13 26.56 -17.31 -11.38
C LEU A 13 25.56 -18.33 -10.82
N GLY A 14 25.68 -18.72 -9.55
CA GLY A 14 24.87 -19.78 -8.95
C GLY A 14 24.02 -19.37 -7.74
N ARG A 15 24.19 -18.15 -7.23
CA ARG A 15 23.48 -17.67 -6.04
C ARG A 15 21.98 -17.51 -6.32
N ARG A 16 21.15 -18.09 -5.45
CA ARG A 16 19.68 -17.96 -5.48
C ARG A 16 19.18 -17.68 -4.07
N ASP A 17 18.56 -16.52 -3.90
CA ASP A 17 17.86 -16.11 -2.69
C ASP A 17 16.36 -16.11 -2.96
N VAL A 18 15.57 -16.62 -2.01
CA VAL A 18 14.10 -16.58 -2.04
C VAL A 18 13.64 -16.01 -0.72
N TRP A 19 12.68 -15.10 -0.73
CA TRP A 19 12.11 -14.56 0.50
C TRP A 19 10.60 -14.46 0.40
N LEU A 20 9.96 -14.74 1.53
CA LEU A 20 8.56 -14.52 1.79
C LEU A 20 8.44 -13.22 2.58
N THR A 21 7.48 -12.37 2.25
CA THR A 21 7.08 -11.19 3.03
C THR A 21 5.59 -11.27 3.28
N ARG A 22 5.17 -11.10 4.54
CA ARG A 22 3.78 -10.86 4.88
C ARG A 22 3.66 -9.40 5.30
N GLU A 23 3.07 -8.56 4.48
CA GLU A 23 2.63 -7.22 4.91
C GLU A 23 1.18 -7.36 5.41
N VAL A 24 0.97 -7.16 6.71
CA VAL A 24 -0.34 -7.30 7.39
C VAL A 24 -0.92 -5.90 7.68
N ARG A 25 -0.73 -4.95 6.77
CA ARG A 25 -1.14 -3.57 7.03
C ARG A 25 -1.99 -3.01 5.91
N TRP A 26 -3.14 -2.49 6.32
CA TRP A 26 -4.00 -1.66 5.52
C TRP A 26 -3.35 -0.29 5.38
N LYS A 27 -3.22 0.19 4.15
CA LYS A 27 -2.62 1.49 3.85
C LYS A 27 -3.71 2.43 3.36
N VAL A 28 -3.87 3.57 4.02
CA VAL A 28 -4.75 4.66 3.58
C VAL A 28 -3.87 5.79 3.07
N VAL A 29 -4.13 6.28 1.87
CA VAL A 29 -3.39 7.40 1.27
C VAL A 29 -4.38 8.47 0.85
N ALA A 30 -4.18 9.69 1.34
CA ALA A 30 -4.90 10.87 0.88
C ALA A 30 -3.93 11.78 0.16
N ARG A 31 -4.29 12.24 -1.04
CA ARG A 31 -3.50 13.22 -1.80
C ARG A 31 -4.32 14.50 -1.91
N ALA A 32 -3.71 15.62 -1.54
CA ALA A 32 -4.28 16.95 -1.74
C ALA A 32 -3.41 17.71 -2.75
N GLY A 33 -4.03 18.23 -3.81
CA GLY A 33 -3.35 18.92 -4.92
C GLY A 33 -3.15 18.05 -6.17
N ASP A 34 -2.55 18.65 -7.20
CA ASP A 34 -2.32 18.01 -8.51
C ASP A 34 -1.18 16.97 -8.49
N SER A 35 -1.06 16.16 -9.54
CA SER A 35 -0.09 15.06 -9.64
C SER A 35 1.37 15.50 -9.55
N GLU A 36 1.69 16.75 -9.91
CA GLU A 36 3.06 17.28 -9.91
C GLU A 36 3.50 17.95 -8.60
N THR A 37 2.57 18.52 -7.83
CA THR A 37 2.89 19.31 -6.61
C THR A 37 2.10 18.88 -5.36
N GLY A 38 1.20 17.91 -5.51
CA GLY A 38 0.30 17.47 -4.46
C GLY A 38 1.02 16.77 -3.31
N ARG A 39 0.63 17.11 -2.08
CA ARG A 39 1.12 16.43 -0.88
C ARG A 39 0.32 15.17 -0.65
N ALA A 40 1.02 14.04 -0.52
CA ALA A 40 0.42 12.77 -0.11
C ALA A 40 0.62 12.55 1.39
N LEU A 41 -0.47 12.30 2.10
CA LEU A 41 -0.50 11.79 3.46
C LEU A 41 -0.75 10.28 3.41
N ARG A 42 -0.02 9.53 4.23
CA ARG A 42 -0.07 8.06 4.28
C ARG A 42 -0.25 7.61 5.72
N TRP A 43 -1.15 6.66 5.92
CA TRP A 43 -1.41 6.00 7.20
C TRP A 43 -1.38 4.49 7.00
N GLU A 44 -0.95 3.76 8.03
CA GLU A 44 -0.93 2.30 8.05
C GLU A 44 -1.70 1.80 9.27
N PHE A 45 -2.48 0.75 9.09
CA PHE A 45 -3.31 0.14 10.14
C PHE A 45 -3.16 -1.37 10.10
N ASP A 46 -3.22 -2.03 11.25
CA ASP A 46 -3.11 -3.49 11.31
C ASP A 46 -4.45 -4.18 10.97
N THR A 47 -5.58 -3.46 11.04
CA THR A 47 -6.92 -4.01 10.75
C THR A 47 -7.73 -3.20 9.74
N GLU A 48 -8.63 -3.89 9.04
CA GLU A 48 -9.53 -3.29 8.03
C GLU A 48 -10.47 -2.24 8.65
N PRO A 49 -11.12 -2.50 9.81
CA PRO A 49 -12.04 -1.53 10.40
C PRO A 49 -11.35 -0.21 10.78
N GLU A 50 -10.11 -0.25 11.26
CA GLU A 50 -9.34 0.97 11.58
C GLU A 50 -9.02 1.78 10.33
N ALA A 51 -8.63 1.12 9.24
CA ALA A 51 -8.40 1.76 7.96
C ALA A 51 -9.68 2.38 7.39
N LEU A 52 -10.80 1.67 7.46
CA LEU A 52 -12.10 2.17 7.01
C LEU A 52 -12.57 3.38 7.84
N ALA A 53 -12.32 3.40 9.15
CA ALA A 53 -12.62 4.55 9.99
C ALA A 53 -11.80 5.79 9.58
N MET A 54 -10.51 5.62 9.24
CA MET A 54 -9.70 6.71 8.70
C MET A 54 -10.22 7.21 7.35
N VAL A 55 -10.61 6.31 6.44
CA VAL A 55 -11.23 6.69 5.17
C VAL A 55 -12.49 7.53 5.41
N GLN A 56 -13.40 7.07 6.27
CA GLN A 56 -14.62 7.82 6.59
C GLN A 56 -14.32 9.21 7.18
N ARG A 57 -13.32 9.32 8.07
CA ARG A 57 -12.88 10.60 8.63
C ARG A 57 -12.37 11.55 7.56
N LEU A 58 -11.57 11.04 6.61
CA LEU A 58 -11.02 11.86 5.52
C LEU A 58 -12.14 12.36 4.59
N LEU A 59 -13.10 11.48 4.26
CA LEU A 59 -14.26 11.85 3.44
C LEU A 59 -15.17 12.88 4.13
N ALA A 60 -15.36 12.77 5.44
CA ALA A 60 -16.18 13.70 6.22
C ALA A 60 -15.50 15.06 6.46
N ALA A 61 -14.17 15.08 6.53
CA ALA A 61 -13.39 16.31 6.71
C ALA A 61 -13.36 17.16 5.43
N ASP A 62 -13.47 16.53 4.26
CA ASP A 62 -13.57 17.22 2.98
C ASP A 62 -15.02 17.61 2.69
N ALA A 63 -15.41 18.79 3.18
CA ALA A 63 -16.77 19.31 3.10
C ALA A 63 -17.24 19.72 1.68
N GLY A 64 -16.45 19.43 0.63
CA GLY A 64 -16.67 19.96 -0.72
C GLY A 64 -16.94 18.92 -1.82
N GLY A 65 -16.73 17.63 -1.57
CA GLY A 65 -16.77 16.60 -2.60
C GLY A 65 -17.99 15.66 -2.57
N SER A 66 -18.63 15.44 -3.72
CA SER A 66 -19.48 14.26 -3.93
C SER A 66 -18.60 13.05 -4.24
N TRP A 67 -18.16 12.36 -3.20
CA TRP A 67 -17.31 11.18 -3.29
C TRP A 67 -18.04 10.01 -3.95
N ARG A 68 -17.44 9.40 -4.98
CA ARG A 68 -17.98 8.19 -5.64
C ARG A 68 -17.04 7.02 -5.35
N LYS A 69 -17.58 5.95 -4.76
CA LYS A 69 -16.84 4.69 -4.59
C LYS A 69 -16.79 3.97 -5.93
N GLN A 70 -15.60 3.87 -6.53
CA GLN A 70 -15.40 2.95 -7.65
C GLN A 70 -15.06 1.57 -7.07
N ALA A 71 -15.90 0.57 -7.31
CA ALA A 71 -15.55 -0.82 -7.02
C ALA A 71 -14.47 -1.25 -8.03
N GLY A 72 -13.22 -1.32 -7.56
CA GLY A 72 -12.10 -1.72 -8.40
C GLY A 72 -12.08 -3.23 -8.63
N GLY A 73 -12.28 -3.65 -9.87
CA GLY A 73 -11.73 -4.91 -10.36
C GLY A 73 -10.21 -4.89 -10.18
N ALA A 74 -9.68 -5.96 -9.62
CA ALA A 74 -8.25 -6.11 -9.33
C ALA A 74 -7.42 -5.96 -10.61
N THR A 75 -6.66 -4.87 -10.74
CA THR A 75 -5.39 -4.85 -11.46
C THR A 75 -4.63 -3.56 -11.14
N SER A 76 -3.66 -3.66 -10.22
CA SER A 76 -2.47 -2.81 -10.27
C SER A 76 -1.37 -3.47 -9.45
N SER A 77 -0.46 -4.16 -10.14
CA SER A 77 0.94 -4.22 -9.68
C SER A 77 1.65 -3.02 -10.31
N PRO A 78 2.36 -2.18 -9.53
CA PRO A 78 3.18 -1.11 -10.10
C PRO A 78 4.48 -1.70 -10.69
N PRO A 79 4.95 -1.28 -11.88
CA PRO A 79 6.29 -1.60 -12.34
C PRO A 79 7.34 -0.84 -11.50
N GLN A 80 8.48 -1.51 -11.26
CA GLN A 80 9.65 -0.98 -10.54
C GLN A 80 10.37 0.13 -11.30
#